data_AF-A0A840QNH6-F1
#
_entry.id   AF-A0A840QNH6-F1
#
_cell.length_a   1.000
_cell.length_b   1.000
_cell.length_c   1.000
_cell.angle_alpha   90.00
_cell.angle_beta   90.00
_cell.angle_gamma   90.00
#
_symmetry.space_group_name_H-M   'P 1'
#
loop_
_entity.id
_entity.type
_entity.pdbx_description
1 polymer ?
#
loop_
_entity_poly.entity_id
_entity_poly.type
_entity_poly.pdbx_seq_one_letter_code
_entity_poly.pdbx_strand_id
1 'polypeptide(L)'
;MIEGVFFYWFGWIAFTIVYFLLPKSKLQRDTALLILLFIALSSVSIPILGVGVGGTFILLVISAYRFLLDSSRKQKVTLLGFSLILSTVYVLFLYHRWYDPVWLYQYPEWIFAIPVSLVIFCFIRSVQYRYGLLLASMVQGEVCFYILFQNEGRGFPFAGVVFYDIVAVSAAVLSFLMTIEWFIHLLRSYISGSRPVHHVHSQRVRNRTYSLPLTK
;
A
#
# COMPACT_ATOMS: atom_id res chain seq x y z
N MET A 1 -17.56 2.65 -17.97
CA MET A 1 -16.22 2.02 -18.05
C MET A 1 -16.38 0.52 -17.88
N ILE A 2 -15.49 -0.28 -18.46
CA ILE A 2 -15.50 -1.73 -18.23
C ILE A 2 -14.93 -1.96 -16.83
N GLU A 3 -15.72 -2.57 -15.96
CA GLU A 3 -15.33 -2.86 -14.57
C GLU A 3 -14.10 -3.80 -14.55
N GLY A 4 -13.09 -3.47 -13.73
CA GLY A 4 -11.91 -4.32 -13.54
C GLY A 4 -10.77 -4.06 -14.51
N VAL A 5 -10.95 -3.14 -15.47
CA VAL A 5 -9.90 -2.85 -16.47
C VAL A 5 -8.63 -2.35 -15.81
N PHE A 6 -8.72 -1.45 -14.83
CA PHE A 6 -7.53 -0.88 -14.20
C PHE A 6 -6.74 -1.95 -13.46
N PHE A 7 -7.40 -2.87 -12.76
CA PHE A 7 -6.77 -3.99 -12.09
C PHE A 7 -5.93 -4.85 -13.05
N TYR A 8 -6.53 -5.31 -14.16
CA TYR A 8 -5.80 -6.12 -15.13
C TYR A 8 -4.71 -5.33 -15.83
N TRP A 9 -4.98 -4.08 -16.20
CA TRP A 9 -4.04 -3.27 -16.97
C TRP A 9 -2.79 -2.92 -16.15
N PHE A 10 -2.97 -2.40 -14.93
CA PHE A 10 -1.85 -2.15 -14.03
C PHE A 10 -1.18 -3.44 -13.57
N GLY A 11 -1.93 -4.54 -13.38
CA GLY A 11 -1.37 -5.85 -13.07
C GLY A 11 -0.39 -6.34 -14.14
N TRP A 12 -0.77 -6.29 -15.42
CA TRP A 12 0.09 -6.70 -16.53
C TRP A 12 1.28 -5.77 -16.73
N ILE A 13 1.10 -4.46 -16.56
CA ILE A 13 2.22 -3.49 -16.59
C ILE A 13 3.20 -3.79 -15.47
N ALA A 14 2.72 -3.96 -14.23
CA ALA A 14 3.56 -4.27 -13.08
C ALA A 14 4.31 -5.59 -13.26
N PHE A 15 3.64 -6.64 -13.76
CA PHE A 15 4.28 -7.91 -14.09
C PHE A 15 5.40 -7.72 -15.12
N THR A 16 5.13 -6.99 -16.21
CA THR A 16 6.11 -6.75 -17.27
C THR A 16 7.33 -5.99 -16.75
N ILE A 17 7.11 -4.93 -15.97
CA ILE A 17 8.19 -4.17 -15.35
C ILE A 17 9.02 -5.06 -14.41
N VAL A 18 8.38 -5.80 -13.50
CA VAL A 18 9.08 -6.63 -12.53
C VAL A 18 9.84 -7.76 -13.24
N TYR A 19 9.24 -8.44 -14.20
CA TYR A 19 9.86 -9.59 -14.84
C TYR A 19 10.97 -9.23 -15.83
N PHE A 20 10.82 -8.13 -16.57
CA PHE A 20 11.79 -7.76 -17.62
C PHE A 20 12.81 -6.70 -17.18
N LEU A 21 12.43 -5.70 -16.37
CA LEU A 21 13.30 -4.55 -16.09
C LEU A 21 14.13 -4.72 -14.81
N LEU A 22 13.66 -5.50 -13.83
CA LEU A 22 14.42 -5.70 -12.58
C LEU A 22 15.59 -6.68 -12.77
N PRO A 23 16.72 -6.47 -12.08
CA PRO A 23 17.83 -7.42 -12.11
C PRO A 23 17.42 -8.76 -11.50
N LYS A 24 17.94 -9.84 -12.10
CA LYS A 24 17.67 -11.22 -11.70
C LYS A 24 17.97 -11.43 -10.21
N SER A 25 16.90 -11.47 -9.41
CA SER A 25 16.98 -11.62 -7.95
C SER A 25 15.86 -12.51 -7.45
N LYS A 26 16.02 -13.07 -6.25
CA LYS A 26 14.95 -13.84 -5.60
C LYS A 26 13.69 -12.99 -5.40
N LEU A 27 13.88 -11.73 -4.98
CA LEU A 27 12.81 -10.77 -4.77
C LEU A 27 12.02 -10.50 -6.06
N GLN A 28 12.70 -10.37 -7.21
CA GLN A 28 12.05 -10.24 -8.51
C GLN A 28 11.09 -11.40 -8.81
N ARG A 29 11.57 -12.64 -8.63
CA ARG A 29 10.79 -13.86 -8.91
C ARG A 29 9.58 -13.95 -7.99
N ASP A 30 9.78 -13.70 -6.70
CA ASP A 30 8.73 -13.76 -5.68
C ASP A 30 7.65 -12.69 -5.95
N THR A 31 8.04 -11.46 -6.30
CA THR A 31 7.10 -10.39 -6.64
C THR A 31 6.36 -10.64 -7.96
N ALA A 32 7.05 -11.11 -9.01
CA ALA A 32 6.42 -11.43 -10.29
C ALA A 32 5.38 -12.56 -10.14
N LEU A 33 5.73 -13.62 -9.39
CA LEU A 33 4.82 -14.72 -9.10
C LEU A 33 3.60 -14.24 -8.31
N LEU A 34 3.81 -13.37 -7.31
CA LEU A 34 2.74 -12.81 -6.50
C LEU A 34 1.77 -11.95 -7.33
N ILE A 35 2.26 -11.13 -8.26
CA ILE A 35 1.41 -10.36 -9.19
C ILE A 35 0.61 -11.31 -10.09
N LEU A 36 1.27 -12.34 -10.64
CA LEU A 36 0.60 -13.30 -11.51
C LEU A 36 -0.49 -14.08 -10.75
N LEU A 37 -0.23 -14.40 -9.49
CA LEU A 37 -1.18 -15.06 -8.60
C LEU A 37 -2.40 -14.16 -8.31
N PHE A 38 -2.20 -12.86 -8.10
CA PHE A 38 -3.31 -11.92 -7.96
C PHE A 38 -4.21 -11.86 -9.20
N ILE A 39 -3.60 -11.87 -10.39
CA ILE A 39 -4.34 -11.86 -11.66
C ILE A 39 -5.05 -13.21 -11.89
N ALA A 40 -4.41 -14.34 -11.57
CA ALA A 40 -5.02 -15.65 -11.76
C ALA A 40 -6.22 -15.88 -10.83
N LEU A 41 -6.12 -15.46 -9.56
CA LEU A 41 -7.17 -15.65 -8.56
C LEU A 41 -8.31 -14.63 -8.65
N SER A 42 -8.26 -13.63 -9.54
CA SER A 42 -9.31 -12.61 -9.65
C SER A 42 -10.65 -13.18 -10.11
N SER A 43 -10.61 -14.27 -10.88
CA SER A 43 -11.79 -15.00 -11.36
C SER A 43 -12.32 -16.05 -10.40
N VAL A 44 -11.57 -16.36 -9.33
CA VAL A 44 -11.91 -17.40 -8.37
C VAL A 44 -12.70 -16.79 -7.21
N SER A 45 -13.93 -17.23 -7.02
CA SER A 45 -14.73 -16.91 -5.82
C SER A 45 -14.82 -18.14 -4.92
N ILE A 46 -14.49 -17.95 -3.64
CA ILE A 46 -14.51 -19.00 -2.62
C ILE A 46 -15.65 -18.66 -1.65
N PRO A 47 -16.67 -19.52 -1.50
CA PRO A 47 -17.73 -19.29 -0.53
C PRO A 47 -17.19 -19.49 0.89
N ILE A 48 -17.17 -18.44 1.70
CA ILE A 48 -16.78 -18.46 3.11
C ILE A 48 -17.98 -17.97 3.92
N LEU A 49 -18.52 -18.82 4.81
CA LEU A 49 -19.66 -18.48 5.69
C LEU A 49 -20.88 -17.93 4.92
N GLY A 50 -21.13 -18.42 3.70
CA GLY A 50 -22.23 -17.97 2.85
C GLY A 50 -21.95 -16.70 2.04
N VAL A 51 -20.75 -16.10 2.17
CA VAL A 51 -20.30 -14.93 1.40
C VAL A 51 -19.27 -15.38 0.37
N GLY A 52 -19.46 -15.02 -0.91
CA GLY A 52 -18.48 -15.29 -1.96
C GLY A 52 -17.28 -14.35 -1.83
N VAL A 53 -16.16 -14.83 -1.31
CA VAL A 53 -14.93 -14.06 -1.15
C VAL A 53 -13.98 -14.36 -2.31
N GLY A 54 -13.54 -13.33 -3.02
CA GLY A 54 -12.56 -13.49 -4.10
C GLY A 54 -11.22 -14.03 -3.60
N GLY A 55 -10.60 -14.95 -4.33
CA GLY A 55 -9.27 -15.49 -4.00
C GLY A 55 -8.20 -14.39 -3.92
N THR A 56 -8.30 -13.38 -4.78
CA THR A 56 -7.43 -12.18 -4.76
C THR A 56 -7.54 -11.41 -3.45
N PHE A 57 -8.74 -11.31 -2.86
CA PHE A 57 -8.92 -10.65 -1.57
C PHE A 57 -8.16 -11.37 -0.44
N ILE A 58 -8.21 -12.71 -0.40
CA ILE A 58 -7.49 -13.50 0.60
C ILE A 58 -5.97 -13.26 0.48
N LEU A 59 -5.46 -13.22 -0.75
CA LEU A 59 -4.05 -12.89 -0.98
C LEU A 59 -3.71 -11.46 -0.54
N LEU A 60 -4.60 -10.49 -0.74
CA LEU A 60 -4.40 -9.12 -0.30
C LEU A 60 -4.29 -9.05 1.22
N VAL A 61 -5.19 -9.73 1.94
CA VAL A 61 -5.14 -9.88 3.41
C VAL A 61 -3.79 -10.44 3.85
N ILE A 62 -3.38 -11.59 3.28
CA ILE A 62 -2.11 -12.24 3.65
C ILE A 62 -0.93 -11.29 3.41
N SER A 63 -0.90 -10.62 2.26
CA SER A 63 0.18 -9.68 1.91
C SER A 63 0.22 -8.49 2.87
N ALA A 64 -0.93 -7.86 3.18
CA ALA A 64 -1.03 -6.73 4.08
C ALA A 64 -0.51 -7.05 5.49
N TYR A 65 -0.95 -8.18 6.06
CA TYR A 65 -0.57 -8.55 7.42
C TYR A 65 0.85 -9.07 7.53
N ARG A 66 1.43 -9.66 6.47
CA ARG A 66 2.85 -10.03 6.46
C ARG A 66 3.75 -8.81 6.71
N PHE A 67 3.47 -7.68 6.05
CA PHE A 67 4.23 -6.45 6.25
C PHE A 67 4.10 -5.86 7.66
N LEU A 68 2.92 -6.00 8.27
CA LEU A 68 2.70 -5.59 9.67
C LEU A 68 3.49 -6.47 10.65
N LEU A 69 3.56 -7.78 10.40
CA LEU A 69 4.26 -8.73 11.26
C LEU A 69 5.77 -8.49 11.31
N ASP A 70 6.38 -8.09 10.19
CA ASP A 70 7.83 -7.86 10.07
C ASP A 70 8.32 -6.55 10.73
N SER A 71 7.41 -5.65 11.12
CA SER A 71 7.78 -4.36 11.70
C SER A 71 8.12 -4.43 13.20
N SER A 72 8.82 -3.42 13.74
CA SER A 72 9.11 -3.36 15.20
C SER A 72 7.85 -3.01 16.02
N ARG A 73 7.78 -3.39 17.31
CA ARG A 73 6.59 -3.13 18.16
C ARG A 73 6.11 -1.67 18.13
N LYS A 74 7.02 -0.70 18.19
CA LYS A 74 6.66 0.73 18.13
C LYS A 74 6.07 1.11 16.77
N GLN A 75 6.69 0.63 15.69
CA GLN A 75 6.21 0.87 14.33
C GLN A 75 4.86 0.19 14.07
N LYS A 76 4.62 -1.02 14.61
CA LYS A 76 3.32 -1.71 14.53
C LYS A 76 2.19 -0.84 15.03
N VAL A 77 2.34 -0.25 16.22
CA VAL A 77 1.30 0.61 16.81
C VAL A 77 1.02 1.82 15.92
N THR A 78 2.07 2.48 15.42
CA THR A 78 1.93 3.62 14.51
C THR A 78 1.23 3.21 13.21
N LEU A 79 1.67 2.13 12.57
CA LEU A 79 1.10 1.63 11.31
C LEU A 79 -0.35 1.19 11.49
N LEU A 80 -0.70 0.54 12.60
CA LEU A 80 -2.09 0.18 12.92
C LEU A 80 -2.96 1.42 13.11
N GLY A 81 -2.48 2.44 13.84
CA GLY A 81 -3.20 3.70 14.00
C GLY A 81 -3.48 4.40 12.68
N PHE A 82 -2.48 4.52 11.80
CA PHE A 82 -2.68 5.07 10.45
C PHE A 82 -3.59 4.19 9.58
N SER A 83 -3.47 2.87 9.68
CA SER A 83 -4.33 1.93 8.93
C SER A 83 -5.80 2.12 9.29
N LEU A 84 -6.09 2.27 10.59
CA LEU A 84 -7.45 2.53 11.08
C LEU A 84 -8.00 3.86 10.59
N ILE A 85 -7.21 4.94 10.64
CA ILE A 85 -7.64 6.26 10.17
C ILE A 85 -7.95 6.20 8.66
N LEU A 86 -7.05 5.64 7.86
CA LEU A 86 -7.25 5.50 6.41
C LEU A 86 -8.40 4.56 6.06
N SER A 87 -8.59 3.49 6.84
CA SER A 87 -9.73 2.58 6.73
C SER A 87 -11.05 3.31 6.97
N THR A 88 -11.14 4.19 7.98
CA THR A 88 -12.34 5.02 8.21
C THR A 88 -12.58 5.95 7.03
N VAL A 89 -11.54 6.60 6.50
CA VAL A 89 -11.67 7.46 5.31
C VAL A 89 -12.19 6.66 4.11
N TYR A 90 -11.74 5.41 3.93
CA TYR A 90 -12.24 4.51 2.90
C TYR A 90 -13.73 4.16 3.07
N VAL A 91 -14.15 3.79 4.28
CA VAL A 91 -15.56 3.50 4.58
C VAL A 91 -16.44 4.72 4.30
N LEU A 92 -16.01 5.91 4.72
CA LEU A 92 -16.72 7.17 4.47
C LEU A 92 -16.82 7.46 2.97
N PHE A 93 -15.75 7.21 2.21
CA PHE A 93 -15.74 7.37 0.77
C PHE A 93 -16.74 6.42 0.08
N LEU A 94 -16.72 5.13 0.43
CA LEU A 94 -17.67 4.14 -0.08
C LEU A 94 -19.12 4.50 0.28
N TYR A 95 -19.34 4.96 1.52
CA TYR A 95 -20.65 5.41 1.97
C TYR A 95 -21.14 6.62 1.15
N HIS A 96 -20.28 7.62 0.93
CA HIS A 96 -20.64 8.80 0.16
C HIS A 96 -20.95 8.45 -1.31
N ARG A 97 -20.17 7.55 -1.92
CA ARG A 97 -20.45 7.02 -3.27
C ARG A 97 -21.84 6.42 -3.39
N TRP A 98 -22.31 5.79 -2.32
CA TRP A 98 -23.62 5.13 -2.32
C TRP A 98 -24.77 6.11 -2.04
N TYR A 99 -24.55 7.14 -1.21
CA TYR A 99 -25.59 8.11 -0.83
C TYR A 99 -25.76 9.25 -1.85
N ASP A 100 -24.66 9.79 -2.40
CA ASP A 100 -24.70 10.91 -3.36
C ASP A 100 -23.72 10.67 -4.53
N PRO A 101 -24.20 10.09 -5.65
CA PRO A 101 -23.35 9.69 -6.76
C PRO A 101 -22.88 10.86 -7.64
N VAL A 102 -23.36 12.09 -7.43
CA VAL A 102 -23.15 13.21 -8.37
C VAL A 102 -21.66 13.57 -8.51
N TRP A 103 -20.90 13.55 -7.41
CA TRP A 103 -19.47 13.85 -7.41
C TRP A 103 -18.58 12.69 -7.88
N LEU A 104 -19.13 11.48 -7.93
CA LEU A 104 -18.39 10.23 -8.11
C LEU A 104 -18.69 9.52 -9.45
N TYR A 105 -19.46 10.16 -10.32
CA TYR A 105 -19.99 9.55 -11.54
C TYR A 105 -18.91 9.22 -12.58
N GLN A 106 -17.80 9.99 -12.60
CA GLN A 106 -16.86 9.87 -13.70
C GLN A 106 -15.65 8.97 -13.41
N TYR A 107 -15.03 9.01 -12.23
CA TYR A 107 -13.79 8.26 -11.92
C TYR A 107 -13.60 8.00 -10.41
N PRO A 108 -14.41 7.14 -9.77
CA PRO A 108 -14.34 6.92 -8.33
C PRO A 108 -12.99 6.34 -7.86
N GLU A 109 -12.29 5.61 -8.72
CA GLU A 109 -11.00 5.01 -8.41
C GLU A 109 -9.94 6.08 -8.14
N TRP A 110 -9.92 7.14 -8.95
CA TRP A 110 -8.92 8.20 -8.90
C TRP A 110 -9.13 9.17 -7.74
N ILE A 111 -10.39 9.50 -7.44
CA ILE A 111 -10.75 10.44 -6.38
C ILE A 111 -10.28 9.92 -5.01
N PHE A 112 -10.34 8.61 -4.79
CA PHE A 112 -9.81 8.00 -3.56
C PHE A 112 -8.32 7.70 -3.64
N ALA A 113 -7.86 7.15 -4.78
CA ALA A 113 -6.49 6.69 -4.91
C ALA A 113 -5.44 7.79 -4.73
N ILE A 114 -5.68 8.97 -5.30
CA ILE A 114 -4.70 10.07 -5.27
C ILE A 114 -4.49 10.58 -3.84
N PRO A 115 -5.52 11.02 -3.09
CA PRO A 115 -5.34 11.53 -1.74
C PRO A 115 -4.71 10.51 -0.78
N VAL A 116 -5.18 9.25 -0.81
CA VAL A 116 -4.66 8.21 0.09
C VAL A 116 -3.20 7.88 -0.22
N SER A 117 -2.85 7.78 -1.51
CA SER A 117 -1.46 7.53 -1.91
C SER A 117 -0.54 8.69 -1.51
N LEU A 118 -1.00 9.93 -1.64
CA LEU A 118 -0.26 11.12 -1.20
C LEU A 118 -0.04 11.13 0.31
N VAL A 119 -1.08 10.86 1.11
CA VAL A 119 -0.96 10.80 2.57
C VAL A 119 0.06 9.73 2.98
N ILE A 120 -0.03 8.53 2.41
CA ILE A 120 0.91 7.44 2.71
C ILE A 120 2.34 7.80 2.31
N PHE A 121 2.51 8.41 1.14
CA PHE A 121 3.82 8.85 0.64
C PHE A 121 4.49 9.87 1.57
N CYS A 122 3.72 10.85 2.06
CA CYS A 122 4.20 11.90 2.96
C CYS A 122 4.51 11.38 4.38
N PHE A 123 3.70 10.46 4.92
CA PHE A 123 3.81 10.03 6.32
C PHE A 123 4.80 8.88 6.53
N ILE A 124 4.91 7.96 5.58
CA ILE A 124 5.76 6.76 5.73
C ILE A 124 7.00 6.91 4.86
N ARG A 125 8.20 6.74 5.45
CA ARG A 125 9.46 6.81 4.69
C ARG A 125 9.86 5.49 4.01
N SER A 126 9.55 4.36 4.63
CA SER A 126 9.98 3.06 4.08
C SER A 126 9.03 2.60 2.98
N VAL A 127 9.59 2.28 1.81
CA VAL A 127 8.85 1.78 0.64
C VAL A 127 8.01 0.55 0.98
N GLN A 128 8.56 -0.42 1.73
CA GLN A 128 7.85 -1.65 2.08
C GLN A 128 6.64 -1.38 2.98
N TYR A 129 6.78 -0.48 3.94
CA TYR A 129 5.68 -0.12 4.85
C TYR A 129 4.63 0.76 4.17
N ARG A 130 4.96 1.50 3.11
CA ARG A 130 3.98 2.26 2.31
C ARG A 130 2.97 1.33 1.65
N TYR A 131 3.42 0.27 0.97
CA TYR A 131 2.52 -0.72 0.35
C TYR A 131 1.76 -1.52 1.40
N GLY A 132 2.42 -1.95 2.48
CA GLY A 132 1.75 -2.65 3.58
C GLY A 132 0.61 -1.83 4.19
N LEU A 133 0.83 -0.54 4.43
CA LEU A 133 -0.19 0.36 4.97
C LEU A 133 -1.35 0.60 3.99
N LEU A 134 -1.04 0.78 2.69
CA LEU A 134 -2.04 0.92 1.64
C LEU A 134 -2.98 -0.29 1.62
N LEU A 135 -2.41 -1.49 1.55
CA LEU A 135 -3.16 -2.73 1.49
C LEU A 135 -3.95 -2.99 2.78
N ALA A 136 -3.33 -2.79 3.96
CA ALA A 136 -3.98 -3.01 5.24
C ALA A 136 -5.20 -2.09 5.43
N SER A 137 -5.06 -0.81 5.10
CA SER A 137 -6.14 0.17 5.26
C SER A 137 -7.32 -0.10 4.33
N MET A 138 -7.09 -0.49 3.07
CA MET A 138 -8.15 -0.83 2.13
C MET A 138 -8.86 -2.12 2.49
N VAL A 139 -8.11 -3.18 2.81
CA VAL A 139 -8.68 -4.48 3.21
C VAL A 139 -9.52 -4.32 4.47
N GLN A 140 -8.99 -3.63 5.48
CA GLN A 140 -9.71 -3.40 6.73
C GLN A 140 -10.95 -2.53 6.50
N GLY A 141 -10.84 -1.50 5.64
CA GLY A 141 -11.96 -0.64 5.29
C GLY A 141 -13.07 -1.38 4.57
N GLU A 142 -12.73 -2.26 3.63
CA GLU A 142 -13.71 -3.10 2.91
C GLU A 142 -14.45 -4.05 3.86
N VAL A 143 -13.72 -4.69 4.79
CA VAL A 143 -14.31 -5.55 5.82
C VAL A 143 -15.25 -4.74 6.73
N CYS A 144 -14.81 -3.57 7.20
CA CYS A 144 -15.62 -2.70 8.03
C CYS A 144 -16.88 -2.23 7.29
N PHE A 145 -16.76 -1.82 6.02
CA PHE A 145 -17.89 -1.39 5.22
C PHE A 145 -18.92 -2.52 5.06
N TYR A 146 -18.47 -3.72 4.70
CA TYR A 146 -19.36 -4.87 4.56
C TYR A 146 -20.11 -5.18 5.86
N ILE A 147 -19.41 -5.27 6.99
CA ILE A 147 -20.02 -5.58 8.29
C ILE A 147 -21.05 -4.52 8.71
N LEU A 148 -20.77 -3.24 8.45
CA LEU A 148 -21.67 -2.15 8.82
C LEU A 148 -22.95 -2.11 7.97
N PHE A 149 -22.88 -2.47 6.68
CA PHE A 149 -23.97 -2.28 5.74
C PHE A 149 -24.61 -3.58 5.21
N GLN A 150 -24.10 -4.76 5.59
CA GLN A 150 -24.69 -6.06 5.17
C GLN A 150 -26.14 -6.23 5.63
N ASN A 151 -26.52 -5.67 6.79
CA ASN A 151 -27.85 -5.84 7.38
C ASN A 151 -28.93 -4.96 6.73
N GLU A 152 -28.54 -4.00 5.87
CA GLU A 152 -29.46 -3.09 5.19
C GLU A 152 -30.25 -3.77 4.04
N GLY A 153 -30.10 -5.09 3.84
CA GLY A 153 -30.87 -5.88 2.87
C GLY A 153 -30.54 -5.60 1.40
N ARG A 154 -29.52 -4.79 1.12
CA ARG A 154 -29.18 -4.33 -0.24
C ARG A 154 -28.21 -5.22 -1.01
N GLY A 155 -27.78 -6.35 -0.42
CA GLY A 155 -26.97 -7.36 -1.12
C GLY A 155 -25.63 -6.83 -1.61
N PHE A 156 -24.88 -6.11 -0.76
CA PHE A 156 -23.56 -5.61 -1.12
C PHE A 156 -22.60 -6.76 -1.43
N PRO A 157 -22.01 -6.82 -2.65
CA PRO A 157 -20.98 -7.81 -2.94
C PRO A 157 -19.71 -7.48 -2.16
N PHE A 158 -19.21 -8.44 -1.37
CA PHE A 158 -17.97 -8.31 -0.63
C PHE A 158 -16.76 -8.27 -1.58
N ALA A 159 -15.91 -7.24 -1.49
CA ALA A 159 -14.72 -7.09 -2.32
C ALA A 159 -15.02 -7.16 -3.83
N GLY A 160 -15.93 -6.29 -4.29
CA GLY A 160 -16.35 -6.22 -5.68
C GLY A 160 -15.23 -5.79 -6.65
N VAL A 161 -15.51 -5.84 -7.95
CA VAL A 161 -14.53 -5.52 -9.00
C VAL A 161 -13.93 -4.10 -8.84
N VAL A 162 -14.76 -3.14 -8.42
CA VAL A 162 -14.31 -1.75 -8.19
C VAL A 162 -13.34 -1.62 -7.02
N PHE A 163 -13.42 -2.49 -6.00
CA PHE A 163 -12.44 -2.51 -4.91
C PHE A 163 -11.04 -2.82 -5.46
N TYR A 164 -10.93 -3.82 -6.34
CA TYR A 164 -9.64 -4.17 -6.94
C TYR A 164 -9.09 -3.07 -7.86
N ASP A 165 -9.95 -2.37 -8.60
CA ASP A 165 -9.53 -1.20 -9.38
C ASP A 165 -8.99 -0.07 -8.49
N ILE A 166 -9.67 0.24 -7.37
CA ILE A 166 -9.20 1.24 -6.40
C ILE A 166 -7.83 0.86 -5.84
N VAL A 167 -7.64 -0.41 -5.45
CA VAL A 167 -6.36 -0.92 -4.94
C VAL A 167 -5.26 -0.78 -6.01
N ALA A 168 -5.54 -1.19 -7.25
CA ALA A 168 -4.59 -1.15 -8.35
C ALA A 168 -4.20 0.29 -8.72
N VAL A 169 -5.16 1.20 -8.86
CA VAL A 169 -4.91 2.62 -9.16
C VAL A 169 -4.09 3.25 -8.04
N SER A 170 -4.43 2.99 -6.78
CA SER A 170 -3.68 3.54 -5.64
C SER A 170 -2.25 3.00 -5.59
N ALA A 171 -2.05 1.70 -5.82
CA ALA A 171 -0.71 1.13 -5.90
C ALA A 171 0.10 1.74 -7.06
N ALA A 172 -0.54 1.99 -8.20
CA ALA A 172 0.08 2.64 -9.36
C ALA A 172 0.46 4.10 -9.07
N VAL A 173 -0.44 4.89 -8.48
CA VAL A 173 -0.16 6.28 -8.08
C VAL A 173 0.98 6.32 -7.07
N LEU A 174 0.96 5.45 -6.06
CA LEU A 174 2.02 5.37 -5.06
C LEU A 174 3.37 4.99 -5.70
N SER A 175 3.38 4.02 -6.63
CA SER A 175 4.57 3.63 -7.40
C SER A 175 5.13 4.79 -8.23
N PHE A 176 4.24 5.56 -8.85
CA PHE A 176 4.60 6.73 -9.64
C PHE A 176 5.25 7.82 -8.77
N LEU A 177 4.66 8.12 -7.60
CA LEU A 177 5.23 9.07 -6.64
C LEU A 177 6.63 8.64 -6.15
N MET A 178 6.83 7.34 -5.89
CA MET A 178 8.15 6.80 -5.53
C MET A 178 9.17 6.94 -6.66
N THR A 179 8.73 6.77 -7.91
CA THR A 179 9.60 6.92 -9.08
C THR A 179 10.06 8.38 -9.23
N ILE A 180 9.17 9.34 -8.96
CA ILE A 180 9.52 10.77 -8.90
C ILE A 180 10.53 11.05 -7.80
N GLU A 181 10.33 10.52 -6.59
CA GLU A 181 11.28 10.67 -5.47
C GLU A 181 12.68 10.16 -5.86
N TRP A 182 12.74 8.98 -6.46
CA TRP A 182 13.99 8.39 -6.95
C TRP A 182 14.63 9.24 -8.05
N PHE A 183 13.85 9.76 -9.00
CA PHE A 183 14.35 10.61 -10.08
C PHE A 183 14.91 11.94 -9.55
N ILE A 184 14.27 12.55 -8.55
CA ILE A 184 14.77 13.75 -7.88
C ILE A 184 16.10 13.46 -7.18
N HIS A 185 16.23 12.32 -6.51
CA HIS A 185 17.50 11.91 -5.91
C HIS A 185 18.60 11.69 -6.96
N LEU A 186 18.26 11.13 -8.12
CA LEU A 186 19.18 10.96 -9.24
C LEU A 186 19.66 12.32 -9.77
N LEU A 187 18.75 13.26 -10.04
CA LEU A 187 19.10 14.62 -10.47
C LEU A 187 19.99 15.34 -9.43
N ARG A 188 19.65 15.20 -8.14
CA ARG A 188 20.46 15.77 -7.06
C ARG A 188 21.87 15.19 -7.05
N SER A 189 22.02 13.89 -7.27
CA SER A 189 23.34 13.24 -7.34
C SER A 189 24.16 13.72 -8.54
N TYR A 190 23.51 13.95 -9.69
CA TYR A 190 24.16 14.44 -10.91
C TYR A 190 24.61 15.89 -10.77
N ILE A 191 23.72 16.78 -10.30
CA ILE A 191 24.00 18.21 -10.12
C ILE A 191 25.06 18.43 -9.03
N SER A 192 25.04 17.62 -7.97
CA SER A 192 25.96 17.78 -6.84
C SER A 192 27.41 17.48 -7.18
N GLY A 193 27.73 16.71 -8.24
CA GLY A 193 29.12 16.40 -8.65
C GLY A 193 30.05 15.90 -7.52
N SER A 194 29.48 15.45 -6.38
CA SER A 194 30.20 15.27 -5.12
C SER A 194 30.11 13.81 -4.69
N ARG A 195 31.29 13.26 -4.41
CA ARG A 195 31.55 11.91 -3.89
C ARG A 195 30.54 11.50 -2.79
N PRO A 196 30.20 10.20 -2.66
CA PRO A 196 29.30 9.73 -1.61
C PRO A 196 29.80 10.20 -0.25
N VAL A 197 29.03 11.07 0.39
CA VAL A 197 29.33 11.61 1.71
C VAL A 197 29.07 10.48 2.71
N HIS A 198 30.09 9.67 2.97
CA HIS A 198 30.18 8.85 4.17
C HIS A 198 30.34 9.77 5.39
N HIS A 199 29.24 10.29 5.91
CA HIS A 199 29.20 10.92 7.23
C HIS A 199 28.30 10.14 8.19
N VAL A 200 28.77 8.96 8.62
CA VAL A 200 28.38 8.37 9.93
C VAL A 200 29.54 7.53 10.49
N HIS A 201 30.68 8.14 10.83
CA HIS A 201 31.65 7.44 11.71
C HIS A 201 32.44 8.29 12.71
N SER A 202 32.21 9.61 12.83
CA SER A 202 33.02 10.45 13.73
C SER A 202 32.34 10.95 15.01
N GLN A 203 31.11 10.54 15.33
CA GLN A 203 30.45 10.97 16.59
C GLN A 203 30.64 10.04 17.80
N ARG A 204 31.41 8.95 17.71
CA ARG A 204 31.61 8.01 18.84
C ARG A 204 32.81 8.26 19.76
N VAL A 205 33.64 9.27 19.51
CA VAL A 205 34.93 9.43 20.24
C VAL A 205 34.95 10.61 21.23
N ARG A 206 33.92 11.47 21.28
CA ARG A 206 33.93 12.67 22.15
C ARG A 206 33.20 12.55 23.51
N ASN A 207 32.83 11.34 23.95
CA ASN A 207 32.16 11.16 25.26
C ASN A 207 32.95 10.28 26.25
N ARG A 208 34.28 10.17 26.10
CA ARG A 208 35.12 9.31 26.96
C ARG A 208 36.22 10.02 27.76
N THR A 209 36.10 11.34 27.97
CA THR A 209 37.18 12.13 28.59
C THR A 209 36.78 12.92 29.84
N TYR A 210 35.77 12.47 30.58
CA TYR A 210 35.54 12.95 31.95
C TYR A 210 35.40 11.77 32.89
N SER A 211 36.52 11.12 33.16
CA SER A 211 36.69 10.32 34.36
C SER A 211 37.85 10.90 35.17
N LEU A 212 37.59 11.08 36.47
CA LEU A 212 38.48 11.16 37.63
C LEU A 212 38.66 12.56 38.25
N PRO A 213 38.96 12.65 39.55
CA PRO A 213 38.47 11.87 40.70
C PRO A 213 38.05 12.83 41.85
N LEU A 214 37.61 12.30 43.01
CA LEU A 214 38.01 12.70 44.38
C LEU A 214 36.97 12.28 45.44
N THR A 215 37.38 11.30 46.24
CA THR A 215 37.28 11.22 47.71
C THR A 215 36.52 12.34 48.44
N LYS A 216 35.45 11.98 49.14
CA LYS A 216 35.40 11.80 50.61
C LYS A 216 34.06 11.18 51.02
#